data_AF-A0A9P1FXF2-F1
#
_entry.id   AF-A0A9P1FXF2-F1
#
_cell.length_a   1.000
_cell.length_b   1.000
_cell.length_c   1.000
_cell.angle_alpha   90.00
_cell.angle_beta   90.00
_cell.angle_gamma   90.00
#
_symmetry.space_group_name_H-M   'P 1'
#
loop_
_entity.id
_entity.type
_entity.pdbx_description
1 polymer ?
#
loop_
_entity_poly.entity_id
_entity_poly.type
_entity_poly.pdbx_seq_one_letter_code
_entity_poly.pdbx_strand_id
1 'polypeptide(L)'
;MCMMRWRRMLLAVALLTASTRGQDSIQCRNSLVEMLRDPNWMHVNNSQTRWCRLRLENTMATCCRIANFADGKGEDCSGCTALCLHQNMITLCNQHFGQACVVRRKPFFKTGAPDVEVHETFCVPQECNNGPDRDALISRYGASFATDRFGWHLDYNEAVLECPSGVIGPIIVTVVVIACILLCIPISIFLFKAPKERGRTLISQEQMQAESMREDDDLRGAGAGGDTLGSSGMQATR
;
A
#
# COMPACT_ATOMS: atom_id res chain seq x y z
N MET A 1 -29.70 29.73 -37.89
CA MET A 1 -28.51 30.35 -37.27
C MET A 1 -28.60 30.27 -35.75
N CYS A 2 -28.26 29.13 -35.11
CA CYS A 2 -28.27 29.04 -33.63
C CYS A 2 -27.30 28.00 -33.03
N MET A 3 -26.42 27.38 -33.83
CA MET A 3 -25.54 26.29 -33.38
C MET A 3 -24.06 26.68 -33.18
N MET A 4 -23.62 27.88 -33.59
CA MET A 4 -22.20 28.26 -33.47
C MET A 4 -21.80 28.85 -32.10
N ARG A 5 -22.76 29.18 -31.24
CA ARG A 5 -22.47 29.83 -29.95
C ARG A 5 -22.06 28.87 -28.83
N TRP A 6 -22.44 27.59 -28.93
CA TRP A 6 -22.16 26.57 -27.90
C TRP A 6 -20.73 25.99 -27.96
N ARG A 7 -20.14 25.85 -29.15
CA ARG A 7 -18.76 25.32 -29.28
C ARG A 7 -17.69 26.25 -28.67
N ARG A 8 -17.93 27.56 -28.62
CA ARG A 8 -16.99 28.51 -28.02
C ARG A 8 -17.05 28.54 -26.49
N MET A 9 -18.18 28.17 -25.88
CA MET A 9 -18.28 28.08 -24.42
C MET A 9 -17.59 26.85 -23.84
N LEU A 10 -17.66 25.69 -24.52
CA LEU A 10 -16.98 24.46 -24.06
C LEU A 10 -15.45 24.55 -24.13
N LEU A 11 -14.89 25.29 -25.10
CA LEU A 11 -13.45 25.50 -25.19
C LEU A 11 -12.91 26.45 -24.10
N ALA A 12 -13.71 27.41 -23.63
CA ALA A 12 -13.31 28.31 -22.55
C ALA A 12 -13.28 27.62 -21.17
N VAL A 13 -14.18 26.67 -20.92
CA VAL A 13 -14.18 25.89 -19.66
C VAL A 13 -13.02 24.90 -19.61
N ALA A 14 -12.63 24.30 -20.74
CA ALA A 14 -11.49 23.37 -20.80
C ALA A 14 -10.11 24.08 -20.64
N LEU A 15 -10.02 25.38 -20.95
CA LEU A 15 -8.79 26.17 -20.77
C LEU A 15 -8.65 26.75 -19.35
N LEU A 16 -9.70 26.75 -18.54
CA LEU A 16 -9.66 27.20 -17.13
C LEU A 16 -9.28 26.09 -16.14
N THR A 17 -9.30 24.82 -16.55
CA THR A 17 -8.72 23.70 -15.78
C THR A 17 -7.22 23.51 -16.04
N ALA A 18 -6.64 24.27 -16.97
CA ALA A 18 -5.22 24.31 -17.20
C ALA A 18 -4.63 25.53 -16.48
N SER A 19 -3.77 25.30 -15.48
CA SER A 19 -2.90 26.29 -14.82
C SER A 19 -3.41 27.09 -13.62
N THR A 20 -4.14 26.46 -12.69
CA THR A 20 -3.83 26.75 -11.27
C THR A 20 -2.50 26.05 -10.95
N ARG A 21 -1.39 26.66 -11.35
CA ARG A 21 -0.05 26.28 -10.85
C ARG A 21 -0.08 26.46 -9.33
N GLY A 22 -0.17 25.33 -8.65
CA GLY A 22 -0.18 25.08 -7.22
C GLY A 22 0.17 26.25 -6.32
N GLN A 23 -0.87 26.83 -5.72
CA GLN A 23 -0.69 27.39 -4.39
C GLN A 23 -0.85 26.21 -3.41
N ASP A 24 0.26 25.54 -3.12
CA ASP A 24 0.31 24.56 -2.06
C ASP A 24 -0.15 25.23 -0.76
N SER A 25 -0.91 24.50 0.05
CA SER A 25 -1.27 24.98 1.38
C SER A 25 -0.03 25.35 2.20
N ILE A 26 -0.15 26.40 3.05
CA ILE A 26 0.93 26.83 3.94
C ILE A 26 1.32 25.68 4.89
N GLN A 27 0.34 24.87 5.28
CA GLN A 27 0.50 23.67 6.09
C GLN A 27 1.41 22.65 5.40
N CYS A 28 1.08 22.25 4.17
CA CYS A 28 1.91 21.34 3.38
C CYS A 28 3.35 21.84 3.25
N ARG A 29 3.52 23.14 2.94
CA ARG A 29 4.85 23.74 2.82
C ARG A 29 5.65 23.68 4.13
N ASN A 30 5.02 23.98 5.26
CA ASN A 30 5.68 23.95 6.55
C ASN A 30 6.07 22.51 6.93
N SER A 31 5.17 21.54 6.75
CA SER A 31 5.44 20.13 7.02
C SER A 31 6.54 19.56 6.12
N LEU A 32 6.61 19.98 4.85
CA LEU A 32 7.72 19.64 3.96
C LEU A 32 9.05 20.19 4.49
N VAL A 33 9.10 21.47 4.87
CA VAL A 33 10.32 22.09 5.41
C VAL A 33 10.74 21.43 6.73
N GLU A 34 9.79 21.09 7.60
CA GLU A 34 10.04 20.39 8.86
C GLU A 34 10.65 19.01 8.62
N MET A 35 10.06 18.21 7.72
CA MET A 35 10.59 16.91 7.31
C MET A 35 12.01 17.03 6.75
N LEU A 36 12.28 18.02 5.89
CA LEU A 36 13.60 18.19 5.29
C LEU A 36 14.67 18.65 6.29
N ARG A 37 14.27 19.27 7.40
CA ARG A 37 15.16 19.65 8.51
C ARG A 37 15.34 18.54 9.53
N ASP A 38 14.56 17.47 9.48
CA ASP A 38 14.66 16.36 10.41
C ASP A 38 15.98 15.58 10.19
N PRO A 39 16.78 15.35 11.25
CA PRO A 39 18.07 14.67 11.12
C PRO A 39 17.95 13.19 10.73
N ASN A 40 16.87 12.51 11.12
CA ASN A 40 16.64 11.12 10.73
C ASN A 40 16.30 11.04 9.25
N TRP A 41 15.45 11.96 8.77
CA TRP A 41 15.16 12.08 7.34
C TRP A 41 16.43 12.35 6.53
N MET A 42 17.25 13.33 6.94
CA MET A 42 18.51 13.63 6.25
C MET A 42 19.46 12.42 6.21
N HIS A 43 19.58 11.67 7.31
CA HIS A 43 20.40 10.47 7.37
C HIS A 43 19.91 9.39 6.40
N VAL A 44 18.62 9.07 6.43
CA VAL A 44 18.02 8.04 5.58
C VAL A 44 18.00 8.47 4.11
N ASN A 45 17.75 9.75 3.83
CA ASN A 45 17.79 10.31 2.48
C ASN A 45 19.19 10.23 1.85
N ASN A 46 20.23 10.50 2.63
CA ASN A 46 21.62 10.35 2.18
C ASN A 46 21.94 8.88 1.84
N SER A 47 21.51 7.95 2.68
CA SER A 47 21.66 6.51 2.43
C SER A 47 20.92 6.07 1.16
N GLN A 48 19.64 6.44 1.05
CA GLN A 48 18.80 6.16 -0.11
C GLN A 48 19.41 6.71 -1.40
N THR A 49 19.89 7.96 -1.38
CA THR A 49 20.49 8.63 -2.54
C THR A 49 21.72 7.87 -3.04
N ARG A 50 22.61 7.47 -2.13
CA ARG A 50 23.81 6.69 -2.48
C ARG A 50 23.45 5.31 -3.03
N TRP A 51 22.49 4.65 -2.41
CA TRP A 51 22.03 3.34 -2.86
C TRP A 51 21.33 3.40 -4.23
N CYS A 52 20.48 4.40 -4.44
CA CYS A 52 19.79 4.60 -5.72
C CYS A 52 20.78 4.94 -6.83
N ARG A 53 21.84 5.70 -6.53
CA ARG A 53 22.93 5.96 -7.48
C ARG A 53 23.54 4.67 -8.00
N LEU A 54 23.93 3.76 -7.11
CA LEU A 54 24.51 2.47 -7.47
C LEU A 54 23.52 1.62 -8.29
N ARG A 55 22.23 1.64 -7.94
CA ARG A 55 21.19 0.94 -8.70
C ARG A 55 21.04 1.50 -10.11
N LEU A 56 21.04 2.80 -10.26
CA LEU A 56 20.94 3.46 -11.55
C LEU A 56 22.18 3.18 -12.42
N GLU A 57 23.38 3.29 -11.85
CA GLU A 57 24.66 2.95 -12.51
C GLU A 57 24.61 1.51 -13.07
N ASN A 58 24.21 0.54 -12.24
CA ASN A 58 24.08 -0.86 -12.67
C ASN A 58 22.99 -1.06 -13.73
N THR A 59 21.85 -0.37 -13.61
CA THR A 59 20.75 -0.48 -14.58
C THR A 59 21.20 0.03 -15.94
N MET A 60 21.80 1.22 -15.99
CA MET A 60 22.32 1.80 -17.23
C MET A 60 23.39 0.93 -17.87
N ALA A 61 24.32 0.38 -17.08
CA ALA A 61 25.35 -0.52 -17.60
C ALA A 61 24.78 -1.81 -18.23
N THR A 62 23.57 -2.22 -17.83
CA THR A 62 22.93 -3.44 -18.33
C THR A 62 22.06 -3.19 -19.55
N CYS A 63 21.34 -2.06 -19.57
CA CYS A 63 20.26 -1.83 -20.54
C CYS A 63 20.58 -0.79 -21.62
N CYS A 64 21.68 -0.03 -21.48
CA CYS A 64 22.18 0.89 -22.49
C CYS A 64 23.40 0.30 -23.18
N ARG A 65 23.54 0.53 -24.49
CA ARG A 65 24.74 0.10 -25.25
C ARG A 65 25.99 0.86 -24.81
N ILE A 66 25.83 2.15 -24.56
CA ILE A 66 26.89 3.04 -24.07
C ILE A 66 26.33 3.75 -22.85
N ALA A 67 26.94 3.52 -21.69
CA ALA A 67 26.58 4.16 -20.44
C ALA A 67 27.78 4.95 -19.91
N ASN A 68 27.65 6.27 -19.83
CA ASN A 68 28.61 7.14 -19.17
C ASN A 68 27.90 7.87 -18.03
N PHE A 69 27.92 7.24 -16.86
CA PHE A 69 27.26 7.80 -15.67
C PHE A 69 27.88 9.11 -15.19
N ALA A 70 29.20 9.28 -15.34
CA ALA A 70 29.92 10.48 -14.90
C ALA A 70 29.41 11.74 -15.61
N ASP A 71 29.13 11.62 -16.92
CA ASP A 71 28.54 12.69 -17.73
C ASP A 71 27.01 12.65 -17.78
N GLY A 72 26.40 11.67 -17.09
CA GLY A 72 24.96 11.43 -17.10
C GLY A 72 24.41 11.08 -18.48
N LYS A 73 25.16 10.35 -19.31
CA LYS A 73 24.79 9.99 -20.69
C LYS A 73 24.51 8.50 -20.83
N GLY A 74 23.48 8.16 -21.60
CA GLY A 74 23.15 6.81 -22.01
C GLY A 74 22.66 6.80 -23.46
N GLU A 75 23.26 5.96 -24.30
CA GLU A 75 22.88 5.80 -25.71
C GLU A 75 22.32 4.40 -25.96
N ASP A 76 21.31 4.34 -26.83
CA ASP A 76 20.56 3.12 -27.20
C ASP A 76 20.05 2.35 -25.98
N CYS A 77 19.53 3.08 -25.00
CA CYS A 77 18.82 2.52 -23.85
C CYS A 77 17.42 2.06 -24.29
N SER A 78 16.97 0.89 -23.86
CA SER A 78 15.59 0.45 -24.12
C SER A 78 14.98 -0.25 -22.91
N GLY A 79 13.78 0.19 -22.49
CA GLY A 79 13.07 -0.40 -21.35
C GLY A 79 13.81 -0.30 -20.01
N CYS A 80 14.61 0.75 -19.83
CA CYS A 80 15.47 0.92 -18.67
C CYS A 80 14.70 1.53 -17.49
N THR A 81 14.37 0.73 -16.48
CA THR A 81 13.75 1.24 -15.26
C THR A 81 14.60 0.89 -14.03
N ALA A 82 15.16 1.90 -13.38
CA ALA A 82 15.90 1.75 -12.14
C ALA A 82 14.93 1.81 -10.94
N LEU A 83 14.70 0.66 -10.31
CA LEU A 83 13.89 0.54 -9.10
C LEU A 83 14.70 0.92 -7.86
N CYS A 84 14.53 2.17 -7.41
CA CYS A 84 15.15 2.77 -6.25
C CYS A 84 14.21 2.83 -5.03
N LEU A 85 13.55 1.71 -4.70
CA LEU A 85 12.72 1.61 -3.51
C LEU A 85 13.57 1.32 -2.26
N HIS A 86 13.54 2.22 -1.27
CA HIS A 86 14.37 2.12 -0.07
C HIS A 86 13.52 1.85 1.17
N GLN A 87 13.55 0.62 1.68
CA GLN A 87 12.66 0.15 2.76
C GLN A 87 12.73 1.01 4.02
N ASN A 88 13.93 1.44 4.45
CA ASN A 88 14.05 2.28 5.64
C ASN A 88 13.44 3.67 5.43
N MET A 89 13.46 4.19 4.20
CA MET A 89 12.76 5.45 3.89
C MET A 89 11.25 5.24 3.93
N ILE A 90 10.76 4.12 3.37
CA ILE A 90 9.35 3.76 3.40
C ILE A 90 8.85 3.69 4.85
N THR A 91 9.56 2.96 5.71
CA THR A 91 9.22 2.82 7.13
C THR A 91 9.24 4.17 7.84
N LEU A 92 10.30 4.98 7.66
CA LEU A 92 10.41 6.29 8.28
C LEU A 92 9.25 7.22 7.86
N CYS A 93 8.94 7.25 6.57
CA CYS A 93 7.85 8.07 6.03
C CYS A 93 6.50 7.70 6.61
N ASN A 94 6.17 6.41 6.61
CA ASN A 94 4.89 5.92 7.10
C ASN A 94 4.73 6.07 8.63
N GLN A 95 5.82 6.14 9.37
CA GLN A 95 5.78 6.25 10.84
C GLN A 95 5.78 7.70 11.33
N HIS A 96 6.51 8.60 10.67
CA HIS A 96 6.80 9.92 11.23
C HIS A 96 6.29 11.11 10.43
N PHE A 97 6.11 10.98 9.11
CA PHE A 97 5.84 12.15 8.25
C PHE A 97 4.49 12.09 7.55
N GLY A 98 4.08 10.93 7.08
CA GLY A 98 2.85 10.76 6.31
C GLY A 98 2.87 9.45 5.54
N GLN A 99 2.99 9.53 4.22
CA GLN A 99 2.90 8.37 3.34
C GLN A 99 4.12 8.26 2.43
N ALA A 100 4.67 7.06 2.33
CA ALA A 100 5.66 6.73 1.31
C ALA A 100 4.98 6.54 -0.06
N CYS A 101 5.44 7.29 -1.05
CA CYS A 101 5.02 7.21 -2.44
C CYS A 101 6.22 6.89 -3.35
N VAL A 102 5.96 6.61 -4.62
CA VAL A 102 6.98 6.39 -5.64
C VAL A 102 7.02 7.60 -6.55
N VAL A 103 8.18 8.23 -6.69
CA VAL A 103 8.42 9.26 -7.71
C VAL A 103 9.02 8.58 -8.92
N ARG A 104 8.35 8.73 -10.06
CA ARG A 104 8.85 8.38 -11.37
C ARG A 104 9.45 9.61 -12.01
N ARG A 105 10.73 9.57 -12.33
CA ARG A 105 11.44 10.71 -12.94
C ARG A 105 12.51 10.24 -13.91
N LYS A 106 13.03 11.18 -14.69
CA LYS A 106 14.24 10.97 -15.49
C LYS A 106 15.48 11.02 -14.60
N PRO A 107 16.54 10.26 -14.91
CA PRO A 107 17.75 10.23 -14.11
C PRO A 107 18.55 11.54 -14.19
N PHE A 108 18.68 12.12 -15.39
CA PHE A 108 19.51 13.28 -15.68
C PHE A 108 18.71 14.37 -16.39
N PHE A 109 19.20 15.61 -16.33
CA PHE A 109 18.55 16.77 -16.93
C PHE A 109 18.58 16.72 -18.47
N LYS A 110 17.39 16.88 -19.07
CA LYS A 110 17.07 17.19 -20.48
C LYS A 110 17.66 16.36 -21.64
N THR A 111 18.82 15.72 -21.57
CA THR A 111 19.41 15.07 -22.77
C THR A 111 20.26 13.83 -22.51
N GLY A 112 20.51 13.49 -21.24
CA GLY A 112 21.47 12.44 -20.88
C GLY A 112 21.07 11.03 -21.29
N ALA A 113 19.89 10.58 -20.86
CA ALA A 113 19.37 9.23 -21.12
C ALA A 113 17.84 9.28 -21.05
N PRO A 114 17.17 9.70 -22.14
CA PRO A 114 15.73 9.98 -22.13
C PRO A 114 14.86 8.73 -21.92
N ASP A 115 15.36 7.56 -22.32
CA ASP A 115 14.65 6.27 -22.23
C ASP A 115 14.89 5.52 -20.90
N VAL A 116 15.60 6.16 -19.97
CA VAL A 116 15.83 5.63 -18.63
C VAL A 116 14.87 6.30 -17.65
N GLU A 117 14.14 5.49 -16.90
CA GLU A 117 13.24 5.94 -15.83
C GLU A 117 13.79 5.54 -14.46
N VAL A 118 13.62 6.40 -13.47
CA VAL A 118 13.98 6.14 -12.06
C VAL A 118 12.71 6.14 -11.24
N HIS A 119 12.48 5.05 -10.51
CA HIS A 119 11.37 4.90 -9.58
C HIS A 119 11.94 4.93 -8.16
N GLU A 120 11.86 6.08 -7.49
CA GLU A 120 12.45 6.25 -6.16
C GLU A 120 11.39 6.46 -5.08
N THR A 121 11.68 6.02 -3.86
CA THR A 121 10.82 6.32 -2.71
C THR A 121 10.83 7.82 -2.43
N PHE A 122 9.64 8.39 -2.25
CA PHE A 122 9.46 9.79 -1.87
C PHE A 122 8.50 9.89 -0.69
N CYS A 123 8.81 10.81 0.22
CA CYS A 123 8.03 11.03 1.42
C CYS A 123 7.01 12.14 1.18
N VAL A 124 5.73 11.83 1.29
CA VAL A 124 4.66 12.84 1.21
C VAL A 124 4.19 13.14 2.63
N PRO A 125 4.43 14.37 3.15
CA PRO A 125 3.90 14.77 4.45
C PRO A 125 2.38 14.63 4.49
N GLN A 126 1.83 14.30 5.66
CA GLN A 126 0.38 14.09 5.83
C GLN A 126 -0.44 15.29 5.36
N GLU A 127 0.01 16.51 5.68
CA GLU A 127 -0.64 17.77 5.26
C GLU A 127 -0.60 18.02 3.74
N CYS A 128 0.28 17.32 3.01
CA CYS A 128 0.39 17.39 1.55
C CYS A 128 -0.35 16.25 0.84
N ASN A 129 -0.99 15.33 1.56
CA ASN A 129 -1.67 14.17 0.97
C ASN A 129 -3.10 14.50 0.51
N ASN A 130 -3.27 15.65 -0.14
CA ASN A 130 -4.49 16.05 -0.83
C ASN A 130 -4.18 16.14 -2.35
N GLY A 131 -5.20 15.99 -3.21
CA GLY A 131 -4.98 16.00 -4.67
C GLY A 131 -4.22 17.24 -5.16
N PRO A 132 -4.67 18.47 -4.81
CA PRO A 132 -4.04 19.70 -5.29
C PRO A 132 -2.60 19.95 -4.80
N ASP A 133 -2.29 19.74 -3.51
CA ASP A 133 -0.93 20.01 -3.02
C ASP A 133 0.03 18.91 -3.47
N ARG A 134 -0.43 17.67 -3.61
CA ARG A 134 0.39 16.54 -4.07
C ARG A 134 0.95 16.77 -5.47
N ASP A 135 0.16 17.31 -6.39
CA ASP A 135 0.60 17.59 -7.76
C ASP A 135 1.64 18.73 -7.80
N ALA A 136 1.52 19.70 -6.89
CA ALA A 136 2.45 20.83 -6.80
C ALA A 136 3.73 20.49 -6.02
N LEU A 137 3.64 19.54 -5.09
CA LEU A 137 4.68 19.14 -4.14
C LEU A 137 6.00 18.80 -4.83
N ILE A 138 5.97 17.99 -5.89
CA ILE A 138 7.18 17.57 -6.61
C ILE A 138 7.82 18.74 -7.35
N SER A 139 7.02 19.59 -7.98
CA SER A 139 7.55 20.78 -8.67
C SER A 139 8.24 21.74 -7.68
N ARG A 140 7.64 21.92 -6.50
CA ARG A 140 8.21 22.73 -5.42
C ARG A 140 9.44 22.08 -4.82
N TYR A 141 9.39 20.77 -4.59
CA TYR A 141 10.50 20.01 -4.07
C TYR A 141 11.73 20.10 -4.99
N GLY A 142 11.50 20.02 -6.31
CA GLY A 142 12.52 20.27 -7.33
C GLY A 142 13.03 21.71 -7.32
N ALA A 143 12.14 22.71 -7.26
CA ALA A 143 12.54 24.12 -7.32
C ALA A 143 13.26 24.61 -6.05
N SER A 144 12.81 24.20 -4.87
CA SER A 144 13.29 24.73 -3.59
C SER A 144 14.47 23.96 -3.01
N PHE A 145 14.61 22.67 -3.34
CA PHE A 145 15.59 21.79 -2.70
C PHE A 145 16.49 21.06 -3.71
N ALA A 146 16.64 21.62 -4.92
CA ALA A 146 17.63 21.17 -5.89
C ALA A 146 19.06 21.45 -5.39
N THR A 147 19.30 22.58 -4.72
CA THR A 147 20.64 22.98 -4.25
C THR A 147 21.13 22.14 -3.07
N ASP A 148 20.22 21.73 -2.19
CA ASP A 148 20.57 20.92 -1.01
C ASP A 148 20.92 19.47 -1.39
N ARG A 149 20.53 19.07 -2.61
CA ARG A 149 20.86 17.79 -3.20
C ARG A 149 22.07 17.94 -4.11
N PHE A 150 23.25 18.07 -3.50
CA PHE A 150 24.52 17.94 -4.21
C PHE A 150 24.58 16.56 -4.89
N GLY A 151 24.44 16.49 -6.21
CA GLY A 151 24.61 15.24 -6.95
C GLY A 151 23.83 15.12 -8.27
N TRP A 152 23.54 13.87 -8.62
CA TRP A 152 23.05 13.39 -9.93
C TRP A 152 21.51 13.49 -10.11
N HIS A 153 20.77 14.01 -9.12
CA HIS A 153 19.30 14.05 -9.09
C HIS A 153 18.75 15.29 -9.82
N LEU A 154 19.03 15.43 -11.11
CA LEU A 154 18.91 16.74 -11.77
C LEU A 154 17.55 17.02 -12.43
N ASP A 155 16.62 16.05 -12.53
CA ASP A 155 15.35 16.29 -13.21
C ASP A 155 14.10 15.81 -12.45
N TYR A 156 13.45 16.76 -11.78
CA TYR A 156 12.10 16.59 -11.20
C TYR A 156 11.04 17.37 -11.98
N ASN A 157 11.39 17.98 -13.12
CA ASN A 157 10.45 18.84 -13.85
C ASN A 157 9.30 18.04 -14.49
N GLU A 158 9.60 16.80 -14.88
CA GLU A 158 8.65 15.86 -15.48
C GLU A 158 8.33 14.68 -14.54
N ALA A 159 8.60 14.86 -13.25
CA ALA A 159 8.42 13.79 -12.29
C ALA A 159 6.93 13.58 -11.95
N VAL A 160 6.51 12.32 -11.95
CA VAL A 160 5.14 11.89 -11.60
C VAL A 160 5.16 11.20 -10.24
N LEU A 161 4.26 11.61 -9.36
CA LEU A 161 4.13 11.05 -8.02
C LEU A 161 3.03 9.99 -7.99
N GLU A 162 3.42 8.73 -7.82
CA GLU A 162 2.54 7.59 -7.67
C GLU A 162 2.44 7.19 -6.19
N CYS A 163 1.39 7.67 -5.53
CA CYS A 163 1.10 7.26 -4.17
C CYS A 163 0.20 6.02 -4.15
N PRO A 164 0.41 5.06 -3.24
CA PRO A 164 -0.52 3.97 -3.04
C PRO A 164 -1.89 4.58 -2.74
N SER A 165 -2.85 4.37 -3.63
CA SER A 165 -4.22 4.80 -3.37
C SER A 165 -4.67 3.99 -2.16
N GLY A 166 -4.82 4.66 -1.01
CA GLY A 166 -5.38 4.08 0.21
C GLY A 166 -6.82 3.56 0.04
N VAL A 167 -7.33 3.54 -1.19
CA VAL A 167 -8.59 2.97 -1.67
C VAL A 167 -8.55 1.44 -1.74
N ILE A 168 -7.39 0.82 -1.97
CA ILE A 168 -7.30 -0.66 -2.07
C ILE A 168 -7.65 -1.33 -0.73
N GLY A 169 -7.14 -0.79 0.38
CA GLY A 169 -7.45 -1.28 1.73
C GLY A 169 -8.96 -1.35 2.04
N PRO A 170 -9.71 -0.23 1.96
CA PRO A 170 -11.14 -0.23 2.22
C PRO A 170 -11.91 -1.06 1.20
N ILE A 171 -11.50 -1.15 -0.07
CA ILE A 171 -12.14 -2.06 -1.04
C ILE A 171 -12.03 -3.52 -0.54
N ILE A 172 -10.83 -3.98 -0.18
CA ILE A 172 -10.62 -5.36 0.29
C ILE A 172 -11.43 -5.62 1.57
N VAL A 173 -11.39 -4.70 2.54
CA VAL A 173 -12.16 -4.81 3.78
C VAL A 173 -13.66 -4.90 3.48
N THR A 174 -14.16 -4.07 2.57
CA THR A 174 -15.59 -4.08 2.19
C THR A 174 -15.98 -5.41 1.55
N VAL A 175 -15.15 -5.96 0.66
CA VAL A 175 -15.39 -7.27 0.04
C VAL A 175 -15.43 -8.39 1.07
N VAL A 176 -14.49 -8.39 2.03
CA VAL A 176 -14.45 -9.38 3.12
C VAL A 176 -15.69 -9.29 4.00
N VAL A 177 -16.12 -8.08 4.36
CA VAL A 177 -17.35 -7.88 5.16
C VAL A 177 -18.58 -8.40 4.43
N ILE A 178 -18.71 -8.14 3.13
CA ILE A 178 -19.82 -8.67 2.31
C ILE A 178 -19.78 -10.20 2.28
N ALA A 179 -18.61 -10.81 2.08
CA ALA A 179 -18.45 -12.26 2.08
C ALA A 179 -18.84 -12.89 3.43
N CYS A 180 -18.44 -12.28 4.54
CA CYS A 180 -18.84 -12.70 5.89
C CYS A 180 -20.35 -12.61 6.08
N ILE A 181 -21.01 -11.53 5.64
CA ILE A 181 -22.47 -11.39 5.71
C ILE A 181 -23.15 -12.52 4.93
N LEU A 182 -22.69 -12.81 3.72
CA LEU A 182 -23.26 -13.89 2.89
C LEU A 182 -23.12 -15.27 3.53
N LEU A 183 -21.98 -15.54 4.19
CA LEU A 183 -21.75 -16.80 4.92
C LEU A 183 -22.60 -16.89 6.21
N CYS A 184 -22.94 -15.77 6.83
CA CYS A 184 -23.82 -15.72 8.00
C CYS A 184 -25.30 -15.93 7.67
N ILE A 185 -25.73 -15.73 6.42
CA ILE A 185 -27.14 -15.94 6.00
C ILE A 185 -27.59 -17.40 6.23
N PRO A 186 -26.91 -18.46 5.75
CA PRO A 186 -27.37 -19.83 5.97
C PRO A 186 -27.34 -20.23 7.44
N ILE A 187 -26.36 -19.74 8.22
CA ILE A 187 -26.28 -19.96 9.67
C ILE A 187 -27.49 -19.33 10.35
N SER A 188 -27.82 -18.09 9.99
CA SER A 188 -29.01 -17.39 10.47
C SER A 188 -30.28 -18.14 10.10
N ILE A 189 -30.40 -18.62 8.85
CA ILE A 189 -31.57 -19.41 8.41
C ILE A 189 -31.67 -20.71 9.22
N PHE A 190 -30.55 -21.40 9.49
CA PHE A 190 -30.55 -22.61 10.30
C PHE A 190 -30.94 -22.36 11.75
N LEU A 191 -30.46 -21.26 12.35
CA LEU A 191 -30.76 -20.88 13.73
C LEU A 191 -32.21 -20.39 13.91
N PHE A 192 -32.74 -19.61 12.95
CA PHE A 192 -34.10 -19.05 13.05
C PHE A 192 -35.19 -19.97 12.50
N LYS A 193 -34.84 -20.90 11.60
CA LYS A 193 -35.76 -21.94 11.15
C LYS A 193 -35.64 -23.11 12.11
N ALA A 194 -36.29 -22.97 13.27
CA ALA A 194 -36.44 -24.05 14.24
C ALA A 194 -36.76 -25.35 13.48
N PRO A 195 -36.00 -26.44 13.70
CA PRO A 195 -36.29 -27.70 13.06
C PRO A 195 -37.75 -27.99 13.36
N LYS A 196 -38.56 -28.08 12.30
CA LYS A 196 -39.90 -28.63 12.43
C LYS A 196 -39.67 -30.10 12.76
N GLU A 197 -39.50 -30.36 14.05
CA GLU A 197 -39.74 -31.62 14.72
C GLU A 197 -41.10 -32.10 14.21
N ARG A 198 -41.06 -32.82 13.08
CA ARG A 198 -42.26 -33.30 12.41
C ARG A 198 -42.66 -34.56 13.18
N GLY A 199 -43.25 -34.34 14.34
CA GLY A 199 -44.01 -35.33 15.08
C GLY A 199 -43.23 -36.54 15.60
N ARG A 200 -41.94 -36.43 15.93
CA ARG A 200 -41.31 -37.38 16.85
C ARG A 200 -41.26 -36.74 18.23
N THR A 201 -42.44 -36.74 18.83
CA THR A 201 -42.66 -36.43 20.23
C THR A 201 -41.56 -37.10 21.06
N LEU A 202 -40.93 -36.28 21.91
CA LEU A 202 -40.54 -36.62 23.27
C LEU A 202 -40.84 -38.10 23.58
N ILE A 203 -39.79 -38.92 23.65
CA ILE A 203 -39.79 -40.13 24.46
C ILE A 203 -40.52 -39.72 25.75
N SER A 204 -41.75 -40.22 25.93
CA SER A 204 -42.54 -39.84 27.11
C SER A 204 -41.71 -40.23 28.32
N GLN A 205 -41.79 -39.47 29.42
CA GLN A 205 -40.97 -39.75 30.62
C GLN A 205 -41.11 -41.21 31.11
N GLU A 206 -42.18 -41.89 30.69
CA GLU A 206 -42.46 -43.31 30.83
C GLU A 206 -41.36 -44.21 30.20
N GLN A 207 -40.89 -43.87 29.00
CA GLN A 207 -39.87 -44.65 28.28
C GLN A 207 -38.45 -44.40 28.85
N MET A 208 -38.14 -43.21 29.36
CA MET A 208 -36.87 -42.97 30.08
C MET A 208 -36.79 -43.72 31.41
N GLN A 209 -37.92 -43.94 32.11
CA GLN A 209 -37.95 -44.77 33.31
C GLN A 209 -37.93 -46.28 33.02
N ALA A 210 -38.48 -46.70 31.87
CA ALA A 210 -38.44 -48.10 31.45
C ALA A 210 -37.04 -48.54 30.98
N GLU A 211 -36.26 -47.63 30.38
CA GLU A 211 -34.91 -47.91 29.92
C GLU A 211 -33.90 -47.89 31.09
N SER A 212 -34.05 -46.99 32.07
CA SER A 212 -33.21 -46.99 33.28
C SER A 212 -33.41 -48.23 34.17
N MET A 213 -34.60 -48.86 34.15
CA MET A 213 -34.83 -50.13 34.86
C MET A 213 -34.26 -51.35 34.13
N ARG A 214 -33.79 -51.21 32.89
CA ARG A 214 -33.24 -52.31 32.08
C ARG A 214 -31.71 -52.30 32.03
N GLU A 215 -31.09 -51.18 32.37
CA GLU A 215 -29.63 -51.01 32.35
C GLU A 215 -28.94 -51.42 33.68
N ASP A 216 -29.71 -51.65 34.75
CA ASP A 216 -29.18 -52.07 36.06
C ASP A 216 -28.77 -53.57 36.14
N ASP A 217 -29.06 -54.39 35.11
CA ASP A 217 -28.72 -55.83 35.10
C ASP A 217 -27.39 -56.15 34.40
N ASP A 218 -26.78 -55.21 33.64
CA ASP A 218 -25.53 -55.47 32.88
C ASP A 218 -24.26 -54.78 33.44
N LEU A 219 -24.36 -54.00 34.53
CA LEU A 219 -23.21 -53.32 35.14
C LEU A 219 -22.41 -54.17 36.15
N ARG A 220 -22.63 -55.48 36.22
CA ARG A 220 -21.88 -56.38 37.13
C ARG A 220 -20.65 -57.06 36.49
N GLY A 221 -20.25 -56.67 35.28
CA GLY A 221 -19.31 -57.45 34.47
C GLY A 221 -18.12 -56.74 33.82
N ALA A 222 -17.74 -55.50 34.18
CA ALA A 222 -16.54 -54.87 33.62
C ALA A 222 -15.77 -54.03 34.64
N GLY A 223 -15.37 -54.66 35.74
CA GLY A 223 -14.17 -54.23 36.44
C GLY A 223 -12.96 -54.92 35.83
N ALA A 224 -12.01 -54.16 35.27
CA ALA A 224 -10.57 -54.41 35.39
C ALA A 224 -9.75 -53.49 34.46
N GLY A 225 -9.02 -52.58 35.10
CA GLY A 225 -7.61 -52.34 34.76
C GLY A 225 -7.31 -51.28 33.71
N GLY A 226 -6.42 -50.35 34.05
CA GLY A 226 -5.69 -49.61 33.03
C GLY A 226 -5.19 -48.24 33.45
N ASP A 227 -4.29 -48.24 34.42
CA ASP A 227 -3.36 -47.18 34.76
C ASP A 227 -2.77 -46.36 33.58
N THR A 228 -2.57 -45.07 33.87
CA THR A 228 -1.38 -44.23 33.53
C THR A 228 -1.14 -43.66 32.12
N LEU A 229 -0.45 -42.50 32.15
CA LEU A 229 0.22 -41.71 31.09
C LEU A 229 -0.67 -40.59 30.52
N GLY A 230 -0.53 -39.32 30.89
CA GLY A 230 0.70 -38.61 31.22
C GLY A 230 1.54 -38.40 29.97
N SER A 231 1.37 -37.27 29.27
CA SER A 231 2.41 -36.77 28.36
C SER A 231 2.33 -35.25 28.18
N SER A 232 3.38 -34.62 28.69
CA SER A 232 3.81 -33.25 28.50
C SER A 232 4.06 -32.88 27.03
N GLY A 233 4.07 -31.59 26.72
CA GLY A 233 4.57 -31.12 25.43
C GLY A 233 4.58 -29.61 25.22
N MET A 234 5.33 -28.87 26.05
CA MET A 234 5.89 -27.58 25.63
C MET A 234 6.71 -27.78 24.36
N GLN A 235 6.52 -26.96 23.32
CA GLN A 235 7.64 -26.48 22.50
C GLN A 235 7.42 -25.03 22.07
N ALA A 236 8.28 -24.19 22.63
CA ALA A 236 8.69 -22.90 22.08
C ALA A 236 9.77 -23.11 20.99
N THR A 237 10.14 -22.00 20.35
CA THR A 237 11.18 -21.75 19.32
C THR A 237 10.66 -21.79 17.88
N ARG A 238 10.91 -20.77 17.05
CA ARG A 238 12.07 -19.88 16.97
C ARG A 238 11.66 -18.45 16.63
#